data_AF-A0A7X7LC76-F1
#
_entry.id   AF-A0A7X7LC76-F1
#
_cell.length_a   1.000
_cell.length_b   1.000
_cell.length_c   1.000
_cell.angle_alpha   90.00
_cell.angle_beta   90.00
_cell.angle_gamma   90.00
#
_symmetry.space_group_name_H-M   'P 1'
#
loop_
_entity.id
_entity.type
_entity.pdbx_description
1 polymer ?
#
loop_
_entity_poly.entity_id
_entity_poly.type
_entity_poly.pdbx_seq_one_letter_code
_entity_poly.pdbx_strand_id
1 'polypeptide(L)'
;WRHSKVHPATRAFQAFRMAVNGEAGALEAGLRGGADILAPGGRLAVISFHSGEDRAVKHFFRALEKEERLGRVATKKPLEPDDGECSANPRARSAKLRVFERAEEAA
;
A
#
# COMPACT_ATOMS: atom_id res chain seq x y z
N TRP A 1 -28.06 -16.64 11.15
CA TRP A 1 -27.02 -16.94 10.15
C TRP A 1 -27.10 -15.91 9.03
N ARG A 2 -26.20 -14.91 9.00
CA ARG A 2 -26.20 -13.85 7.98
C ARG A 2 -25.23 -14.23 6.86
N HIS A 3 -25.75 -14.40 5.64
CA HIS A 3 -24.96 -14.54 4.42
C HIS A 3 -24.08 -13.29 4.23
N SER A 4 -22.78 -13.40 4.49
CA SER A 4 -21.81 -12.41 4.01
C SER A 4 -21.30 -12.85 2.63
N LYS A 5 -21.20 -11.92 1.67
CA LYS A 5 -20.72 -12.10 0.27
C LYS A 5 -19.31 -12.68 0.10
N VAL A 6 -18.64 -13.03 1.19
CA VAL A 6 -17.27 -13.55 1.21
C VAL A 6 -17.33 -14.97 1.76
N HIS A 7 -16.85 -15.93 0.97
CA HIS A 7 -16.77 -17.32 1.39
C HIS A 7 -15.96 -17.40 2.69
N PRO A 8 -16.44 -18.12 3.72
CA PRO A 8 -15.77 -18.16 5.03
C PRO A 8 -14.29 -18.59 4.94
N ALA A 9 -13.96 -19.45 3.97
CA ALA A 9 -12.57 -19.84 3.70
C ALA A 9 -11.67 -18.68 3.25
N THR A 10 -12.19 -17.65 2.58
CA THR A 10 -11.37 -16.52 2.07
C THR A 10 -10.65 -15.79 3.21
N ARG A 11 -11.29 -15.64 4.38
CA ARG A 11 -10.66 -15.04 5.57
C ARG A 11 -9.61 -15.95 6.20
N ALA A 12 -9.85 -17.26 6.21
CA ALA A 12 -8.91 -18.25 6.72
C ALA A 12 -7.65 -18.34 5.83
N PHE A 13 -7.81 -18.42 4.50
CA PHE A 13 -6.69 -18.42 3.57
C PHE A 13 -5.92 -17.08 3.57
N GLN A 14 -6.60 -15.95 3.76
CA GLN A 14 -5.92 -14.66 3.96
C GLN A 14 -5.07 -14.67 5.23
N ALA A 15 -5.58 -15.19 6.34
CA ALA A 15 -4.84 -15.29 7.60
C ALA A 15 -3.64 -16.25 7.49
N PHE A 16 -3.81 -17.41 6.86
CA PHE A 16 -2.71 -18.33 6.59
C PHE A 16 -1.65 -17.68 5.70
N ARG A 17 -2.04 -16.97 4.64
CA ARG A 17 -1.09 -16.29 3.77
C ARG A 17 -0.27 -15.22 4.52
N MET A 18 -0.92 -14.40 5.34
CA MET A 18 -0.23 -13.42 6.18
C MET A 18 0.73 -14.06 7.18
N ALA A 19 0.35 -15.19 7.79
CA ALA A 19 1.13 -15.89 8.81
C ALA A 19 2.28 -16.73 8.23
N VAL A 20 2.09 -17.37 7.07
CA VAL A 20 3.08 -18.25 6.43
C VAL A 20 4.17 -17.45 5.71
N ASN A 21 3.82 -16.33 5.08
CA ASN A 21 4.77 -15.56 4.27
C ASN A 21 5.45 -14.42 5.04
N GLY A 22 5.09 -14.16 6.30
CA GLY A 22 5.61 -13.02 7.06
C GLY A 22 5.34 -11.66 6.37
N GLU A 23 4.23 -11.56 5.61
CA GLU A 23 3.98 -10.48 4.63
C GLU A 23 4.01 -9.09 5.26
N ALA A 24 3.64 -8.98 6.53
CA ALA A 24 3.69 -7.71 7.26
C ALA A 24 5.13 -7.20 7.45
N GLY A 25 6.06 -8.09 7.82
CA GLY A 25 7.46 -7.73 8.03
C GLY A 25 8.20 -7.44 6.72
N ALA A 26 7.90 -8.21 5.66
CA ALA A 26 8.46 -7.96 4.34
C ALA A 26 7.99 -6.62 3.74
N LEU A 27 6.70 -6.27 3.93
CA LEU A 27 6.17 -4.98 3.50
C LEU A 27 6.86 -3.83 4.24
N GLU A 28 7.00 -3.92 5.56
CA GLU A 28 7.64 -2.88 6.37
C GLU A 28 9.11 -2.69 5.98
N ALA A 29 9.87 -3.78 5.85
CA ALA A 29 11.26 -3.73 5.42
C ALA A 29 11.42 -3.13 4.02
N GLY A 30 10.55 -3.52 3.07
CA GLY A 30 10.56 -2.97 1.71
C GLY A 30 10.19 -1.49 1.67
N LEU A 31 9.21 -1.07 2.48
CA LEU A 31 8.82 0.34 2.62
C LEU A 31 9.97 1.19 3.19
N ARG A 32 10.62 0.71 4.25
CA ARG A 32 11.76 1.39 4.85
C ARG A 32 12.92 1.49 3.88
N GLY A 33 13.35 0.37 3.31
CA GLY A 33 14.46 0.36 2.34
C GLY A 33 14.17 1.22 1.11
N GLY A 34 12.93 1.22 0.61
CA GLY A 34 12.52 2.08 -0.50
C GLY A 34 12.54 3.58 -0.17
N ALA A 35 12.18 3.95 1.06
CA ALA A 35 12.26 5.34 1.52
C ALA A 35 13.71 5.80 1.72
N ASP A 36 14.57 4.92 2.25
CA ASP A 36 15.97 5.25 2.55
C ASP A 36 16.79 5.53 1.28
N ILE A 37 16.50 4.83 0.17
CA ILE A 37 17.20 5.02 -1.11
C ILE A 37 16.60 6.11 -2.00
N LEU A 38 15.51 6.74 -1.57
CA LEU A 38 14.76 7.67 -2.40
C LEU A 38 15.55 8.98 -2.59
N ALA A 39 15.93 9.34 -3.82
CA ALA A 39 16.58 10.62 -4.08
C ALA A 39 15.64 11.82 -3.79
N PRO A 40 16.17 13.04 -3.53
CA PRO A 40 15.35 14.25 -3.48
C PRO A 40 14.45 14.37 -4.72
N GLY A 41 13.19 14.78 -4.53
CA GLY A 41 12.16 14.78 -5.59
C GLY A 41 11.68 13.39 -6.04
N GLY A 42 12.32 12.31 -5.57
CA GLY A 42 11.98 10.94 -5.89
C GLY A 42 10.61 10.51 -5.34
N ARG A 43 9.99 9.53 -6.01
CA ARG A 43 8.67 9.00 -5.64
C ARG A 43 8.69 7.52 -5.32
N LEU A 44 8.09 7.16 -4.18
CA LEU A 44 7.82 5.78 -3.78
C LEU A 44 6.34 5.47 -4.02
N ALA A 45 6.07 4.56 -4.96
CA ALA A 45 4.73 4.12 -5.33
C ALA A 45 4.49 2.68 -4.87
N VAL A 46 3.37 2.45 -4.17
CA VAL A 46 3.03 1.13 -3.62
C VAL A 46 1.59 0.77 -3.98
N ILE A 47 1.43 -0.43 -4.56
CA ILE A 47 0.13 -1.02 -4.89
C ILE A 47 -0.18 -2.07 -3.83
N SER A 48 -1.33 -1.94 -3.18
CA SER A 48 -1.84 -2.90 -2.17
C SER A 48 -3.13 -3.53 -2.67
N PHE A 49 -3.37 -4.80 -2.33
CA PHE A 49 -4.55 -5.54 -2.80
C PHE A 49 -5.57 -5.82 -1.70
N HIS A 50 -5.21 -5.55 -0.44
CA HIS A 50 -6.14 -5.68 0.68
C HIS A 50 -6.02 -4.53 1.70
N SER A 51 -7.04 -4.41 2.54
CA SER A 51 -7.17 -3.32 3.51
C SER A 51 -6.07 -3.28 4.58
N GLY A 52 -5.52 -4.43 4.95
CA GLY A 52 -4.37 -4.55 5.86
C GLY A 52 -3.11 -3.88 5.32
N GLU A 53 -2.69 -4.24 4.11
CA GLU A 53 -1.56 -3.63 3.40
C GLU A 53 -1.79 -2.13 3.19
N ASP A 54 -2.95 -1.75 2.62
CA ASP A 54 -3.30 -0.34 2.36
C ASP A 54 -3.22 0.51 3.63
N ARG A 55 -3.67 -0.06 4.77
CA ARG A 55 -3.57 0.59 6.07
C ARG A 55 -2.11 0.76 6.48
N ALA A 56 -1.29 -0.29 6.40
CA ALA A 56 0.14 -0.22 6.75
C ALA A 56 0.87 0.85 5.92
N VAL A 57 0.71 0.84 4.59
CA VAL A 57 1.30 1.83 3.68
C VAL A 57 0.83 3.24 4.02
N LYS A 58 -0.47 3.43 4.29
CA LYS A 58 -1.02 4.74 4.69
C LYS A 58 -0.38 5.26 5.99
N HIS A 59 -0.20 4.39 7.00
CA HIS A 59 0.41 4.80 8.26
C HIS A 59 1.89 5.12 8.08
N PHE A 60 2.62 4.30 7.33
CA PHE A 60 4.03 4.52 7.01
C PHE A 60 4.25 5.86 6.29
N PHE A 61 3.53 6.14 5.20
CA PHE A 61 3.65 7.42 4.48
C PHE A 61 3.29 8.63 5.34
N ARG A 62 2.34 8.49 6.27
CA ARG A 62 2.03 9.56 7.23
C ARG A 62 3.13 9.79 8.26
N ALA A 63 3.79 8.73 8.71
CA ALA A 63 4.95 8.84 9.60
C ALA A 63 6.12 9.53 8.88
N LEU A 64 6.42 9.14 7.63
CA LEU A 64 7.44 9.81 6.81
C LEU A 64 7.16 11.31 6.62
N GLU A 65 5.90 11.69 6.40
CA GLU A 65 5.50 13.09 6.21
C GLU A 65 5.52 13.90 7.52
N LYS A 66 4.97 13.36 8.62
CA LYS A 66 4.73 14.12 9.85
C LYS A 66 5.85 14.02 10.87
N GLU A 67 6.40 12.83 11.05
CA GLU A 67 7.38 12.52 12.10
C GLU A 67 8.79 12.75 11.54
N GLU A 68 9.08 12.17 10.38
CA GLU A 68 10.42 12.24 9.76
C GLU A 68 10.60 13.46 8.84
N ARG A 69 9.50 14.14 8.46
CA ARG A 69 9.48 15.33 7.60
C ARG A 69 10.28 15.15 6.30
N LEU A 70 10.32 13.93 5.76
CA LEU A 70 11.11 13.57 4.59
C LEU A 70 10.49 14.03 3.27
N GLY A 71 9.22 14.40 3.27
CA GLY A 71 8.48 14.70 2.06
C GLY A 71 6.98 14.80 2.31
N ARG A 72 6.19 14.51 1.29
CA ARG A 72 4.73 14.63 1.32
C ARG A 72 4.03 13.41 0.74
N VAL A 73 2.83 13.13 1.22
CA VAL A 73 1.94 12.14 0.61
C VAL A 73 1.29 12.75 -0.62
N ALA A 74 1.71 12.31 -1.82
CA ALA A 74 1.19 12.81 -3.08
C ALA A 74 -0.29 12.42 -3.31
N THR A 75 -0.71 11.26 -2.80
CA THR A 75 -2.08 10.74 -2.96
C THR A 75 -2.86 10.74 -1.63
N LYS A 76 -3.74 11.73 -1.43
CA LYS A 76 -4.59 11.81 -0.21
C LYS A 76 -5.54 10.62 -0.07
N LYS A 77 -6.15 10.21 -1.18
CA LYS A 77 -6.94 8.97 -1.33
C LYS A 77 -6.14 7.99 -2.19
N PRO A 78 -6.26 6.68 -1.97
CA PRO A 78 -5.64 5.71 -2.86
C PRO A 78 -6.22 5.88 -4.27
N LEU A 79 -5.37 5.70 -5.29
CA LEU A 79 -5.82 5.59 -6.68
C LEU A 79 -6.33 4.17 -6.88
N GLU A 80 -7.54 4.05 -7.41
CA GLU A 80 -8.24 2.79 -7.65
C GLU A 80 -8.33 2.56 -9.17
N PRO A 81 -8.33 1.31 -9.64
CA PRO A 81 -8.48 0.98 -11.05
C PRO A 81 -9.84 1.43 -11.58
N ASP A 82 -9.92 1.72 -12.88
CA ASP A 82 -11.19 1.99 -13.54
C ASP A 82 -11.94 0.69 -13.92
N ASP A 83 -13.20 0.84 -14.36
CA ASP A 83 -14.06 -0.29 -14.74
C ASP A 83 -13.53 -1.06 -15.96
N GLY A 84 -12.82 -0.38 -16.87
CA GLY A 84 -12.21 -0.99 -18.06
C GLY A 84 -11.02 -1.87 -17.67
N GLU A 85 -10.15 -1.37 -16.80
CA GLU A 85 -9.03 -2.10 -16.21
C GLU A 85 -9.52 -3.31 -15.42
N CYS A 86 -10.55 -3.14 -14.60
CA CYS A 86 -11.15 -4.25 -13.84
C CYS A 86 -11.73 -5.34 -14.75
N SER A 87 -12.27 -4.96 -15.91
CA SER A 87 -12.83 -5.89 -16.89
C SER A 87 -11.74 -6.67 -17.64
N ALA A 88 -10.66 -5.98 -18.04
CA ALA A 88 -9.53 -6.60 -18.72
C ALA A 88 -8.64 -7.42 -17.77
N ASN A 89 -8.53 -6.99 -16.51
CA ASN A 89 -7.73 -7.61 -15.47
C ASN A 89 -8.53 -7.73 -14.16
N PRO A 90 -9.25 -8.84 -13.95
CA PRO A 90 -10.03 -9.05 -12.72
C PRO A 90 -9.20 -9.00 -11.42
N ARG A 91 -7.87 -9.21 -11.49
CA ARG A 91 -6.98 -9.12 -10.33
C ARG A 91 -6.72 -7.68 -9.91
N ALA A 92 -6.90 -6.70 -10.80
CA ALA A 92 -6.73 -5.29 -10.50
C ALA A 92 -7.83 -4.77 -9.57
N ARG A 93 -9.02 -5.38 -9.56
CA ARG A 93 -10.23 -4.88 -8.88
C ARG A 93 -10.06 -4.41 -7.43
N SER A 94 -9.13 -4.99 -6.68
CA SER A 94 -8.87 -4.61 -5.28
C SER A 94 -7.59 -3.80 -5.08
N ALA A 95 -6.91 -3.44 -6.16
CA ALA A 95 -5.68 -2.67 -6.16
C ALA A 95 -5.92 -1.24 -5.66
N LYS A 96 -5.02 -0.79 -4.80
CA LYS A 96 -4.98 0.55 -4.25
C LYS A 96 -3.57 1.06 -4.32
N LEU A 97 -3.35 2.06 -5.16
CA LEU A 97 -2.07 2.72 -5.34
C LEU A 97 -1.95 3.93 -4.41
N ARG A 98 -0.83 4.02 -3.69
CA ARG A 98 -0.44 5.21 -2.92
C ARG A 98 0.95 5.66 -3.34
N VAL A 99 1.18 6.96 -3.32
CA VAL A 99 2.47 7.57 -3.68
C VAL A 99 2.93 8.54 -2.60
N PHE A 100 4.20 8.42 -2.22
CA PHE A 100 4.95 9.36 -1.41
C PHE A 100 6.03 10.03 -2.26
N GLU A 101 6.27 11.31 -2.06
CA GLU A 101 7.28 12.10 -2.76
C GLU A 101 8.25 12.69 -1.73
N ARG A 102 9.55 12.44 -1.90
CA ARG A 102 10.60 13.04 -1.06
C ARG A 102 10.70 14.53 -1.37
N ALA A 103 10.95 15.34 -0.36
CA ALA A 103 11.21 16.76 -0.55
C ALA A 103 12.41 16.97 -1.49
N GLU A 104 12.36 18.01 -2.30
CA GLU A 104 13.53 18.51 -3.03
C GLU A 104 14.57 19.01 -2.02
N GLU A 105 15.85 18.78 -2.30
CA GLU A 105 16.91 19.51 -1.60
C GLU A 105 16.84 20.96 -2.08
N ALA A 106 16.74 21.89 -1.13
CA ALA A 106 16.89 23.30 -1.45
C ALA A 106 18.34 23.52 -1.94
N ALA A 107 18.50 23.73 -3.24
CA ALA A 107 19.76 24.10 -3.87
C ALA A 107 20.29 25.44 -3.34
#